data_AF-A0A257IWZ1-F1
#
_entry.id   AF-A0A257IWZ1-F1
#
_cell.length_a   1.000
_cell.length_b   1.000
_cell.length_c   1.000
_cell.angle_alpha   90.00
_cell.angle_beta   90.00
_cell.angle_gamma   90.00
#
_symmetry.space_group_name_H-M   'P 1'
#
loop_
_entity.id
_entity.type
_entity.pdbx_description
1 polymer ?
#
loop_
_entity_poly.entity_id
_entity_poly.type
_entity_poly.pdbx_seq_one_letter_code
_entity_poly.pdbx_strand_id
1 'polypeptide(L)'
;MKRHLFLTFLVLIGFKGISQTNIQYSGNEPKAESNSGSSVGQGMGIFAAGDYKLTVTHEGSEGALIRSSSGFSVVDIDAASGDAALRFAKAGTKMWNIRNRPSDDYLEFFELGGGGSRMIIQRSTGNLGLNTSSPISKLDVSGDITLSKSGLGFGTKKLQFYSDQGTGNEWRPGYLESGDNGTYTGRLDFYTNGTSSANKIGSILGMSIVNGSVGVGSTTAIDPKFPLHITNTNLSTSSITGSFGIGSVTGKHLTFDNDEIQAWNNTLGSNFYFNQDSKGDVIIGSGGLGGLEVNGYSKLGSTSPSIKMKKFTGTTNSANSTEIVHFLTANKIISANAVILSGDFYYSAGANYSAGYQFDIVWNISSILLDNVGVPLRNSSYVVTVIYEE
;
A
#
# COMPACT_ATOMS: atom_id res chain seq x y z
N MET A 1 -31.49 26.27 -116.29
CA MET A 1 -32.79 25.86 -115.70
C MET A 1 -32.53 24.69 -114.74
N LYS A 2 -32.41 24.96 -113.43
CA LYS A 2 -32.68 24.08 -112.27
C LYS A 2 -32.44 24.90 -110.98
N ARG A 3 -33.50 25.00 -110.15
CA ARG A 3 -33.64 25.78 -108.90
C ARG A 3 -33.02 25.05 -107.72
N HIS A 4 -32.48 25.76 -106.71
CA HIS A 4 -32.46 25.44 -105.26
C HIS A 4 -32.39 26.79 -104.50
N LEU A 5 -33.52 27.41 -104.14
CA LEU A 5 -34.25 27.40 -102.85
C LEU A 5 -33.38 27.62 -101.59
N PHE A 6 -33.40 28.86 -101.10
CA PHE A 6 -32.99 29.31 -99.76
C PHE A 6 -34.14 29.05 -98.77
N LEU A 7 -33.85 28.57 -97.57
CA LEU A 7 -34.74 28.79 -96.42
C LEU A 7 -33.95 28.89 -95.11
N THR A 8 -33.94 30.10 -94.56
CA THR A 8 -33.53 30.44 -93.20
C THR A 8 -34.59 29.97 -92.22
N PHE A 9 -34.19 29.32 -91.12
CA PHE A 9 -35.03 29.19 -89.93
C PHE A 9 -34.28 29.74 -88.72
N LEU A 10 -34.80 30.87 -88.23
CA LEU A 10 -34.56 31.42 -86.91
C LEU A 10 -35.51 30.68 -85.95
N VAL A 11 -35.00 30.02 -84.90
CA VAL A 11 -35.84 29.56 -83.78
C VAL A 11 -35.32 30.17 -82.49
N LEU A 12 -36.30 30.72 -81.78
CA LEU A 12 -36.26 31.58 -80.62
C LEU A 12 -35.84 30.83 -79.35
N ILE A 13 -35.20 31.59 -78.47
CA ILE A 13 -34.66 31.24 -77.15
C ILE A 13 -35.70 30.65 -76.20
N GLY A 14 -35.30 29.60 -75.49
CA GLY A 14 -35.93 29.10 -74.27
C GLY A 14 -34.86 28.69 -73.24
N PHE A 15 -34.08 29.64 -72.72
CA PHE A 15 -33.20 29.37 -71.59
C PHE A 15 -34.02 29.41 -70.30
N LYS A 16 -34.29 28.24 -69.72
CA LYS A 16 -34.68 28.11 -68.33
C LYS A 16 -33.59 27.30 -67.61
N GLY A 17 -32.68 28.01 -66.94
CA GLY A 17 -31.83 27.46 -65.88
C GLY A 17 -30.48 26.82 -66.26
N ILE A 18 -29.81 27.25 -67.34
CA ILE A 18 -28.41 26.85 -67.57
C ILE A 18 -27.50 27.90 -66.92
N SER A 19 -26.91 27.58 -65.77
CA SER A 19 -25.68 28.25 -65.31
C SER A 19 -24.54 27.74 -66.20
N GLN A 20 -24.18 28.51 -67.22
CA GLN A 20 -22.99 28.24 -68.03
C GLN A 20 -21.76 28.57 -67.19
N THR A 21 -21.04 27.55 -66.73
CA THR A 21 -19.64 27.70 -66.36
C THR A 21 -18.84 27.63 -67.66
N ASN A 22 -18.29 28.76 -68.12
CA ASN A 22 -17.34 28.76 -69.23
C ASN A 22 -16.08 28.00 -68.81
N ILE A 23 -15.94 26.75 -69.26
CA ILE A 23 -14.69 25.99 -69.14
C ILE A 23 -13.82 26.38 -70.34
N GLN A 24 -12.81 27.23 -70.12
CA GLN A 24 -11.78 27.46 -71.13
C GLN A 24 -10.81 26.27 -71.14
N TYR A 25 -10.76 25.54 -72.26
CA TYR A 25 -9.75 24.51 -72.49
C TYR A 25 -8.45 25.17 -72.94
N SER A 26 -7.40 25.11 -72.11
CA SER A 26 -6.03 25.37 -72.57
C SER A 26 -5.06 24.34 -72.00
N GLY A 27 -4.42 23.58 -72.90
CA GLY A 27 -3.33 22.65 -72.56
C GLY A 27 -3.76 21.33 -71.90
N ASN A 28 -2.86 20.34 -71.92
CA ASN A 28 -3.06 18.95 -71.48
C ASN A 28 -3.37 18.74 -69.98
N GLU A 29 -3.72 19.79 -69.23
CA GLU A 29 -4.26 19.68 -67.89
C GLU A 29 -5.53 20.54 -67.80
N PRO A 30 -6.72 19.96 -67.67
CA PRO A 30 -7.93 20.76 -67.48
C PRO A 30 -7.88 21.46 -66.11
N LYS A 31 -7.54 22.74 -66.11
CA LYS A 31 -7.64 23.61 -64.93
C LYS A 31 -8.99 24.32 -64.95
N ALA A 32 -9.86 23.99 -64.00
CA ALA A 32 -11.02 24.81 -63.71
C ALA A 32 -10.58 26.03 -62.86
N GLU A 33 -10.16 27.12 -63.50
CA GLU A 33 -9.82 28.38 -62.82
C GLU A 33 -11.04 29.32 -62.85
N SER A 34 -11.62 29.60 -61.68
CA SER A 34 -12.55 30.72 -61.50
C SER A 34 -11.74 32.01 -61.37
N ASN A 35 -11.43 32.66 -62.50
CA ASN A 35 -10.71 33.92 -62.52
C ASN A 35 -11.69 35.09 -62.62
N SER A 36 -12.11 35.64 -61.48
CA SER A 36 -12.81 36.94 -61.44
C SER A 36 -12.08 37.86 -60.47
N GLY A 37 -11.41 38.89 -61.00
CA GLY A 37 -10.60 39.88 -60.28
C GLY A 37 -11.39 40.83 -59.37
N SER A 38 -12.20 40.30 -58.47
CA SER A 38 -12.83 41.03 -57.37
C SER A 38 -12.54 40.30 -56.07
N SER A 39 -11.93 41.00 -55.11
CA SER A 39 -11.50 40.52 -53.80
C SER A 39 -12.66 40.24 -52.82
N VAL A 40 -13.88 40.03 -53.32
CA VAL A 40 -15.02 39.60 -52.51
C VAL A 40 -15.22 38.12 -52.77
N GLY A 41 -14.85 37.27 -51.81
CA GLY A 41 -14.85 35.81 -51.91
C GLY A 41 -16.18 35.26 -52.45
N GLN A 42 -16.17 34.86 -53.71
CA GLN A 42 -17.22 34.05 -54.34
C GLN A 42 -16.61 32.66 -54.54
N GLY A 43 -16.85 31.78 -53.57
CA GLY A 43 -16.37 30.39 -53.63
C GLY A 43 -17.04 29.59 -54.75
N MET A 44 -16.47 28.43 -55.08
CA MET A 44 -17.11 27.42 -55.94
C MET A 44 -18.39 26.89 -55.27
N GLY A 45 -19.53 27.55 -55.48
CA GLY A 45 -20.83 27.13 -54.95
C GLY A 45 -21.62 26.29 -55.95
N ILE A 46 -21.70 24.97 -55.74
CA ILE A 46 -22.65 24.10 -56.46
C ILE A 46 -23.94 24.02 -55.64
N PHE A 47 -24.91 24.88 -55.97
CA PHE A 47 -26.23 24.87 -55.34
C PHE A 47 -27.16 23.88 -56.05
N ALA A 48 -27.01 22.59 -55.75
CA ALA A 48 -28.03 21.59 -56.06
C ALA A 48 -28.54 20.92 -54.78
N ALA A 49 -29.82 20.54 -54.76
CA ALA A 49 -30.42 19.79 -53.67
C ALA A 49 -29.94 18.33 -53.74
N GLY A 50 -28.99 17.99 -52.87
CA GLY A 50 -28.45 16.66 -52.62
C GLY A 50 -27.78 16.66 -51.24
N ASP A 51 -27.53 15.47 -50.68
CA ASP A 51 -27.10 15.28 -49.27
C ASP A 51 -25.78 16.01 -48.92
N TYR A 52 -24.92 16.28 -49.91
CA TYR A 52 -23.69 17.05 -49.76
C TYR A 52 -23.56 18.09 -50.89
N LYS A 53 -23.17 19.33 -50.54
CA LYS A 53 -22.98 20.43 -51.50
C LYS A 53 -21.69 20.32 -52.31
N LEU A 54 -20.68 19.65 -51.77
CA LEU A 54 -19.46 19.28 -52.46
C LEU A 54 -19.16 17.82 -52.16
N THR A 55 -19.04 17.01 -53.19
CA THR A 55 -18.52 15.64 -53.11
C THR A 55 -17.30 15.56 -54.02
N VAL A 56 -16.16 15.18 -53.45
CA VAL A 56 -14.94 14.89 -54.22
C VAL A 56 -14.76 13.39 -54.20
N THR A 57 -14.91 12.74 -55.35
CA THR A 57 -14.61 11.31 -55.53
C THR A 57 -13.30 11.20 -56.29
N HIS A 58 -12.36 10.43 -55.77
CA HIS A 58 -11.05 10.19 -56.41
C HIS A 58 -10.72 8.69 -56.37
N GLU A 59 -9.98 8.21 -57.37
CA GLU A 59 -9.60 6.79 -57.48
C GLU A 59 -8.22 6.50 -56.84
N GLY A 60 -7.45 7.53 -56.49
CA GLY A 60 -6.14 7.44 -55.85
C GLY A 60 -6.16 7.54 -54.32
N SER A 61 -4.98 7.57 -53.69
CA SER A 61 -4.84 7.71 -52.22
C SER A 61 -4.81 9.16 -51.73
N GLU A 62 -4.75 10.13 -52.65
CA GLU A 62 -4.64 11.56 -52.35
C GLU A 62 -5.99 12.26 -52.52
N GLY A 63 -6.40 13.00 -51.49
CA GLY A 63 -7.65 13.74 -51.44
C GLY A 63 -7.46 15.24 -51.70
N ALA A 64 -8.07 16.08 -50.87
CA ALA A 64 -7.97 17.53 -50.98
C ALA A 64 -6.70 18.08 -50.32
N LEU A 65 -6.02 19.02 -50.99
CA LEU A 65 -4.90 19.79 -50.44
C LEU A 65 -5.31 21.26 -50.27
N ILE A 66 -5.13 21.80 -49.07
CA ILE A 66 -5.25 23.24 -48.79
C ILE A 66 -3.87 23.71 -48.35
N ARG A 67 -3.25 24.58 -49.14
CA ARG A 67 -1.85 24.97 -48.95
C ARG A 67 -1.71 26.48 -49.06
N SER A 68 -1.05 27.05 -48.05
CA SER A 68 -0.50 28.40 -48.08
C SER A 68 1.02 28.31 -48.31
N SER A 69 1.59 29.25 -49.06
CA SER A 69 3.05 29.34 -49.28
C SER A 69 3.74 30.35 -48.35
N SER A 70 3.03 30.95 -47.40
CA SER A 70 3.59 31.95 -46.48
C SER A 70 2.94 31.95 -45.10
N GLY A 71 1.62 32.17 -45.03
CA GLY A 71 0.84 32.21 -43.78
C GLY A 71 0.23 30.87 -43.38
N PHE A 72 -0.76 30.88 -42.50
CA PHE A 72 -1.51 29.69 -42.12
C PHE A 72 -2.53 29.29 -43.20
N SER A 73 -2.92 28.01 -43.20
CA SER A 73 -4.02 27.48 -44.01
C SER A 73 -5.00 26.80 -43.06
N VAL A 74 -6.30 27.04 -43.25
CA VAL A 74 -7.35 26.60 -42.34
C VAL A 74 -8.54 26.06 -43.10
N VAL A 75 -9.29 25.19 -42.44
CA VAL A 75 -10.68 24.88 -42.78
C VAL A 75 -11.52 25.44 -41.64
N ASP A 76 -12.19 26.56 -41.89
CA ASP A 76 -13.17 27.09 -40.96
C ASP A 76 -14.47 26.29 -41.10
N ILE A 77 -14.91 25.68 -40.01
CA ILE A 77 -16.19 24.98 -39.92
C ILE A 77 -17.03 25.76 -38.93
N ASP A 78 -17.97 26.53 -39.45
CA ASP A 78 -18.93 27.29 -38.65
C ASP A 78 -20.32 26.68 -38.80
N ALA A 79 -20.96 26.39 -37.67
CA ALA A 79 -22.29 25.83 -37.62
C ALA A 79 -23.13 26.65 -36.65
N ALA A 80 -24.21 27.25 -37.16
CA ALA A 80 -25.14 28.05 -36.37
C ALA A 80 -25.75 27.30 -35.17
N SER A 81 -25.72 25.95 -35.19
CA SER A 81 -26.16 25.12 -34.07
C SER A 81 -25.12 24.97 -32.94
N GLY A 82 -23.90 25.50 -33.10
CA GLY A 82 -22.74 25.26 -32.22
C GLY A 82 -22.03 23.92 -32.46
N ASP A 83 -22.67 22.97 -33.16
CA ASP A 83 -22.16 21.61 -33.44
C ASP A 83 -21.27 21.57 -34.69
N ALA A 84 -20.25 22.42 -34.74
CA ALA A 84 -19.27 22.45 -35.83
C ALA A 84 -18.36 21.21 -35.74
N ALA A 85 -18.30 20.40 -36.81
CA ALA A 85 -17.65 19.09 -36.76
C ALA A 85 -16.85 18.74 -38.02
N LEU A 86 -15.67 18.15 -37.82
CA LEU A 86 -15.03 17.27 -38.78
C LEU A 86 -15.55 15.85 -38.59
N ARG A 87 -16.01 15.20 -39.66
CA ARG A 87 -16.66 13.89 -39.60
C ARG A 87 -15.90 12.81 -40.35
N PHE A 88 -15.74 11.66 -39.71
CA PHE A 88 -15.18 10.45 -40.30
C PHE A 88 -16.30 9.43 -40.56
N ALA A 89 -16.30 8.85 -41.76
CA ALA A 89 -17.28 7.86 -42.19
C ALA A 89 -16.60 6.66 -42.86
N LYS A 90 -17.23 5.49 -42.78
CA LYS A 90 -16.84 4.26 -43.47
C LYS A 90 -17.99 3.82 -44.37
N ALA A 91 -17.77 3.84 -45.68
CA ALA A 91 -18.77 3.42 -46.69
C ALA A 91 -20.17 4.00 -46.43
N GLY A 92 -20.26 5.33 -46.26
CA GLY A 92 -21.51 6.04 -45.99
C GLY A 92 -21.99 6.03 -44.53
N THR A 93 -21.45 5.15 -43.67
CA THR A 93 -21.79 5.12 -42.24
C THR A 93 -20.91 6.09 -41.47
N LYS A 94 -21.53 7.03 -40.73
CA LYS A 94 -20.80 8.00 -39.90
C LYS A 94 -20.27 7.29 -38.66
N MET A 95 -18.98 7.46 -38.36
CA MET A 95 -18.31 6.75 -37.26
C MET A 95 -17.90 7.70 -36.14
N TRP A 96 -17.28 8.83 -36.49
CA TRP A 96 -16.71 9.75 -35.50
C TRP A 96 -16.92 11.21 -35.90
N ASN A 97 -17.13 12.08 -34.92
CA ASN A 97 -16.93 13.51 -35.05
C ASN A 97 -15.78 13.96 -34.16
N ILE A 98 -14.95 14.87 -34.65
CA ILE A 98 -14.20 15.81 -33.81
C ILE A 98 -14.94 17.14 -33.93
N ARG A 99 -15.45 17.65 -32.82
CA ARG A 99 -16.42 18.74 -32.87
C ARG A 99 -16.32 19.74 -31.74
N ASN A 100 -16.91 20.91 -31.97
CA ASN A 100 -17.38 21.79 -30.93
C ASN A 100 -18.69 21.25 -30.37
N ARG A 101 -18.77 21.00 -29.06
CA ARG A 101 -19.99 20.46 -28.44
C ARG A 101 -21.02 21.58 -28.25
N PRO A 102 -22.24 21.46 -28.80
CA PRO A 102 -23.17 22.59 -28.91
C PRO A 102 -23.69 23.13 -27.59
N SER A 103 -23.59 22.38 -26.48
CA SER A 103 -24.10 22.81 -25.17
C SER A 103 -23.17 23.75 -24.41
N ASP A 104 -21.86 23.69 -24.66
CA ASP A 104 -20.84 24.29 -23.77
C ASP A 104 -19.51 24.62 -24.46
N ASP A 105 -19.45 24.46 -25.78
CA ASP A 105 -18.29 24.74 -26.62
C ASP A 105 -17.03 23.92 -26.27
N TYR A 106 -17.19 22.72 -25.74
CA TYR A 106 -16.06 21.83 -25.46
C TYR A 106 -15.55 21.16 -26.74
N LEU A 107 -14.23 20.96 -26.84
CA LEU A 107 -13.69 20.10 -27.88
C LEU A 107 -14.02 18.65 -27.52
N GLU A 108 -14.66 17.94 -28.45
CA GLU A 108 -15.14 16.58 -28.20
C GLU A 108 -14.77 15.61 -29.33
N PHE A 109 -14.33 14.42 -28.94
CA PHE A 109 -14.22 13.25 -29.78
C PHE A 109 -15.44 12.37 -29.51
N PHE A 110 -16.35 12.32 -30.47
CA PHE A 110 -17.67 11.72 -30.32
C PHE A 110 -17.84 10.53 -31.26
N GLU A 111 -18.19 9.38 -30.70
CA GLU A 111 -18.54 8.17 -31.44
C GLU A 111 -20.02 8.21 -31.86
N LEU A 112 -20.25 8.08 -33.16
CA LEU A 112 -21.59 7.99 -33.74
C LEU A 112 -22.03 6.52 -33.81
N GLY A 113 -23.33 6.27 -33.65
CA GLY A 113 -23.88 4.90 -33.71
C GLY A 113 -24.01 4.19 -32.36
N GLY A 114 -23.91 4.92 -31.24
CA GLY A 114 -24.24 4.42 -29.89
C GLY A 114 -23.19 4.66 -28.81
N GLY A 115 -21.98 5.09 -29.17
CA GLY A 115 -20.87 5.24 -28.22
C GLY A 115 -20.80 6.57 -27.46
N GLY A 116 -21.24 7.69 -28.06
CA GLY A 116 -21.26 8.99 -27.39
C GLY A 116 -19.87 9.63 -27.22
N SER A 117 -19.73 10.50 -26.23
CA SER A 117 -18.47 11.21 -25.93
C SER A 117 -17.40 10.25 -25.41
N ARG A 118 -16.23 10.19 -26.07
CA ARG A 118 -15.08 9.37 -25.64
C ARG A 118 -13.95 10.19 -25.03
N MET A 119 -13.75 11.40 -25.54
CA MET A 119 -12.78 12.36 -24.99
C MET A 119 -13.34 13.78 -25.09
N ILE A 120 -13.17 14.56 -24.03
CA ILE A 120 -13.61 15.96 -23.95
C ILE A 120 -12.50 16.82 -23.38
N ILE A 121 -12.31 18.02 -23.92
CA ILE A 121 -11.52 19.09 -23.29
C ILE A 121 -12.45 20.25 -22.97
N GLN A 122 -12.59 20.57 -21.69
CA GLN A 122 -13.43 21.67 -21.25
C GLN A 122 -12.82 23.01 -21.65
N ARG A 123 -13.59 23.83 -22.37
CA ARG A 123 -13.17 25.19 -22.74
C ARG A 123 -12.91 26.08 -21.52
N SER A 124 -13.74 25.95 -20.48
CA SER A 124 -13.70 26.82 -19.31
C SER A 124 -12.51 26.55 -18.37
N THR A 125 -12.06 25.30 -18.24
CA THR A 125 -11.06 24.88 -17.24
C THR A 125 -9.81 24.25 -17.86
N GLY A 126 -9.89 23.82 -19.12
CA GLY A 126 -8.87 23.01 -19.78
C GLY A 126 -8.80 21.56 -19.30
N ASN A 127 -9.79 21.08 -18.52
CA ASN A 127 -9.80 19.71 -18.02
C ASN A 127 -10.05 18.70 -19.14
N LEU A 128 -9.24 17.64 -19.17
CA LEU A 128 -9.38 16.51 -20.10
C LEU A 128 -10.18 15.39 -19.44
N GLY A 129 -11.31 15.02 -20.04
CA GLY A 129 -12.12 13.86 -19.67
C GLY A 129 -11.93 12.72 -20.65
N LEU A 130 -11.72 11.49 -20.16
CA LEU A 130 -11.76 10.25 -20.93
C LEU A 130 -12.96 9.41 -20.45
N ASN A 131 -13.87 9.10 -21.37
CA ASN A 131 -15.18 8.47 -21.09
C ASN A 131 -16.03 9.19 -20.01
N THR A 132 -15.76 10.47 -19.75
CA THR A 132 -16.57 11.34 -18.89
C THR A 132 -16.82 12.68 -19.58
N SER A 133 -18.00 13.23 -19.37
CA SER A 133 -18.44 14.50 -19.98
C SER A 133 -18.31 15.71 -19.06
N SER A 134 -17.95 15.48 -17.81
CA SER A 134 -17.86 16.48 -16.74
C SER A 134 -16.60 16.26 -15.88
N PRO A 135 -15.39 16.35 -16.46
CA PRO A 135 -14.15 16.11 -15.71
C PRO A 135 -13.96 17.14 -14.58
N ILE A 136 -13.73 16.65 -13.35
CA ILE A 136 -13.55 17.52 -12.17
C ILE A 136 -12.09 17.82 -11.83
N SER A 137 -11.16 17.10 -12.46
CA SER A 137 -9.71 17.27 -12.35
C SER A 137 -9.09 17.51 -13.73
N LYS A 138 -7.81 17.94 -13.75
CA LYS A 138 -7.09 18.25 -15.00
C LYS A 138 -7.06 17.08 -15.98
N LEU A 139 -6.96 15.87 -15.47
CA LEU A 139 -7.24 14.62 -16.17
C LEU A 139 -8.25 13.85 -15.32
N ASP A 140 -9.36 13.44 -15.91
CA ASP A 140 -10.40 12.61 -15.29
C ASP A 140 -10.69 11.43 -16.22
N VAL A 141 -10.58 10.21 -15.70
CA VAL A 141 -10.75 8.98 -16.47
C VAL A 141 -11.86 8.17 -15.82
N SER A 142 -12.97 8.03 -16.54
CA SER A 142 -14.04 7.11 -16.13
C SER A 142 -13.71 5.70 -16.61
N GLY A 143 -12.81 5.04 -15.89
CA GLY A 143 -12.35 3.67 -16.16
C GLY A 143 -10.94 3.41 -15.62
N ASP A 144 -10.42 2.22 -15.90
CA ASP A 144 -9.08 1.83 -15.46
C ASP A 144 -7.98 2.48 -16.31
N ILE A 145 -6.83 2.74 -15.69
CA ILE A 145 -5.61 3.20 -16.37
C ILE A 145 -4.58 2.07 -16.35
N THR A 146 -4.16 1.62 -17.54
CA THR A 146 -3.08 0.62 -17.68
C THR A 146 -1.76 1.30 -18.05
N LEU A 147 -0.73 1.11 -17.22
CA LEU A 147 0.64 1.56 -17.50
C LEU A 147 1.44 0.40 -18.12
N SER A 148 1.63 0.39 -19.44
CA SER A 148 2.27 -0.71 -20.16
C SER A 148 3.71 -0.39 -20.61
N LYS A 149 4.58 -1.41 -20.69
CA LYS A 149 5.87 -1.32 -21.40
C LYS A 149 5.69 -1.86 -22.81
N SER A 150 6.14 -1.13 -23.82
CA SER A 150 6.35 -1.67 -25.15
C SER A 150 7.81 -2.12 -25.28
N GLY A 151 8.05 -3.43 -25.46
CA GLY A 151 9.39 -4.01 -25.66
C GLY A 151 9.55 -5.38 -24.99
N LEU A 152 10.32 -6.28 -25.60
CA LEU A 152 10.46 -7.71 -25.23
C LEU A 152 11.28 -7.98 -23.94
N GLY A 153 11.51 -6.99 -23.09
CA GLY A 153 12.39 -7.13 -21.92
C GLY A 153 11.71 -6.73 -20.62
N PHE A 154 12.09 -7.40 -19.53
CA PHE A 154 11.65 -7.10 -18.16
C PHE A 154 11.83 -5.62 -17.85
N GLY A 155 10.90 -5.04 -17.09
CA GLY A 155 11.08 -3.66 -16.66
C GLY A 155 9.89 -3.04 -15.95
N THR A 156 10.24 -2.30 -14.91
CA THR A 156 9.32 -1.64 -14.01
C THR A 156 8.50 -0.54 -14.69
N LYS A 157 7.34 -0.24 -14.09
CA LYS A 157 6.51 0.93 -14.40
C LYS A 157 6.30 1.73 -13.14
N LYS A 158 6.38 3.05 -13.26
CA LYS A 158 6.27 3.98 -12.15
C LYS A 158 5.07 4.90 -12.31
N LEU A 159 4.37 5.16 -11.21
CA LEU A 159 3.54 6.37 -11.05
C LEU A 159 4.32 7.33 -10.17
N GLN A 160 4.74 8.47 -10.73
CA GLN A 160 5.62 9.42 -10.06
C GLN A 160 4.86 10.69 -9.68
N PHE A 161 5.16 11.21 -8.50
CA PHE A 161 4.59 12.45 -7.99
C PHE A 161 5.67 13.50 -7.91
N TYR A 162 5.55 14.57 -8.70
CA TYR A 162 6.48 15.70 -8.72
C TYR A 162 5.82 16.95 -8.13
N SER A 163 6.58 17.69 -7.33
CA SER A 163 6.32 19.07 -6.93
C SER A 163 7.17 20.00 -7.79
N ASP A 164 6.58 21.11 -8.22
CA ASP A 164 7.28 22.22 -8.89
C ASP A 164 8.15 21.77 -10.08
N GLN A 165 7.64 20.82 -10.87
CA GLN A 165 8.36 20.23 -12.00
C GLN A 165 8.81 21.30 -13.00
N GLY A 166 10.08 21.23 -13.42
CA GLY A 166 10.67 22.20 -14.34
C GLY A 166 11.14 23.50 -13.68
N THR A 167 11.09 23.61 -12.35
CA THR A 167 11.59 24.77 -11.60
C THR A 167 12.90 24.45 -10.86
N GLY A 168 13.58 25.48 -10.33
CA GLY A 168 14.77 25.29 -9.47
C GLY A 168 14.49 24.50 -8.18
N ASN A 169 13.23 24.46 -7.73
CA ASN A 169 12.76 23.76 -6.54
C ASN A 169 12.12 22.41 -6.85
N GLU A 170 12.24 21.91 -8.10
CA GLU A 170 11.68 20.62 -8.50
C GLU A 170 12.10 19.51 -7.55
N TRP A 171 11.10 18.73 -7.13
CA TRP A 171 11.28 17.63 -6.21
C TRP A 171 10.29 16.51 -6.51
N ARG A 172 10.71 15.25 -6.42
CA ARG A 172 9.83 14.08 -6.49
C ARG A 172 9.67 13.47 -5.10
N PRO A 173 8.65 13.84 -4.29
CA PRO A 173 8.50 13.33 -2.92
C PRO A 173 8.48 11.80 -2.82
N GLY A 174 7.90 11.13 -3.82
CA GLY A 174 7.84 9.69 -3.88
C GLY A 174 7.25 9.17 -5.18
N TYR A 175 7.23 7.86 -5.32
CA TYR A 175 6.60 7.17 -6.43
C TYR A 175 6.23 5.73 -6.06
N LEU A 176 5.30 5.18 -6.83
CA LEU A 176 5.01 3.74 -6.83
C LEU A 176 5.73 3.11 -8.00
N GLU A 177 6.28 1.91 -7.83
CA GLU A 177 6.97 1.19 -8.88
C GLU A 177 6.60 -0.30 -8.86
N SER A 178 6.19 -0.84 -9.99
CA SER A 178 6.12 -2.31 -10.13
C SER A 178 7.52 -2.90 -10.15
N GLY A 179 7.74 -3.98 -9.43
CA GLY A 179 8.94 -4.80 -9.58
C GLY A 179 8.70 -5.87 -10.62
N ASP A 180 9.54 -5.92 -11.65
CA ASP A 180 9.59 -7.00 -12.63
C ASP A 180 11.06 -7.34 -12.91
N ASN A 181 11.56 -8.31 -12.15
CA ASN A 181 12.93 -8.82 -12.29
C ASN A 181 12.97 -10.12 -13.13
N GLY A 182 11.92 -10.43 -13.87
CA GLY A 182 11.87 -11.61 -14.76
C GLY A 182 11.67 -12.96 -14.08
N THR A 183 11.34 -12.98 -12.79
CA THR A 183 11.09 -14.20 -12.00
C THR A 183 9.60 -14.51 -11.81
N TYR A 184 8.71 -13.87 -12.57
CA TYR A 184 7.24 -13.95 -12.39
C TYR A 184 6.77 -13.67 -10.97
N THR A 185 7.53 -12.85 -10.25
CA THR A 185 7.23 -12.45 -8.88
C THR A 185 6.48 -11.13 -8.93
N GLY A 186 5.22 -11.13 -8.52
CA GLY A 186 4.41 -9.91 -8.48
C GLY A 186 4.93 -8.99 -7.37
N ARG A 187 5.43 -7.81 -7.74
CA ARG A 187 6.00 -6.86 -6.78
C ARG A 187 5.48 -5.44 -7.03
N LEU A 188 5.14 -4.73 -5.96
CA LEU A 188 4.82 -3.31 -5.95
C LEU A 188 5.61 -2.62 -4.83
N ASP A 189 6.40 -1.64 -5.18
CA ASP A 189 7.26 -0.90 -4.29
C ASP A 189 6.77 0.53 -4.09
N PHE A 190 6.98 1.01 -2.86
CA PHE A 190 6.67 2.35 -2.42
C PHE A 190 7.99 3.05 -2.10
N TYR A 191 8.33 4.01 -2.94
CA TYR A 191 9.56 4.78 -2.81
C TYR A 191 9.26 6.18 -2.31
N THR A 192 10.07 6.64 -1.37
CA THR A 192 10.17 8.06 -1.04
C THR A 192 11.48 8.61 -1.55
N ASN A 193 11.56 9.93 -1.64
CA ASN A 193 12.84 10.59 -1.77
C ASN A 193 13.60 10.60 -0.44
N GLY A 194 14.91 10.83 -0.51
CA GLY A 194 15.72 11.12 0.67
C GLY A 194 15.43 12.46 1.32
N THR A 195 16.18 12.78 2.36
CA THR A 195 16.13 14.08 3.03
C THR A 195 17.09 15.07 2.35
N SER A 196 16.88 16.38 2.57
CA SER A 196 17.67 17.51 2.05
C SER A 196 17.46 17.90 0.57
N SER A 197 17.80 19.16 0.26
CA SER A 197 17.71 19.77 -1.07
C SER A 197 18.62 19.12 -2.14
N ALA A 198 19.59 18.32 -1.72
CA ALA A 198 20.44 17.54 -2.64
C ALA A 198 19.69 16.35 -3.25
N ASN A 199 18.70 15.80 -2.55
CA ASN A 199 17.90 14.68 -3.02
C ASN A 199 16.66 15.21 -3.73
N LYS A 200 16.77 15.53 -5.03
CA LYS A 200 15.60 15.95 -5.82
C LYS A 200 14.81 14.78 -6.41
N ILE A 201 15.53 13.70 -6.73
CA ILE A 201 15.03 12.50 -7.44
C ILE A 201 15.60 11.20 -6.86
N GLY A 202 15.94 11.22 -5.57
CA GLY A 202 16.37 10.02 -4.84
C GLY A 202 15.30 8.92 -4.85
N SER A 203 15.73 7.73 -4.43
CA SER A 203 14.87 6.55 -4.32
C SER A 203 15.24 5.79 -3.06
N ILE A 204 14.43 5.95 -2.02
CA ILE A 204 14.51 5.19 -0.78
C ILE A 204 13.31 4.26 -0.75
N LEU A 205 13.57 2.95 -0.74
CA LEU A 205 12.51 1.94 -0.61
C LEU A 205 11.99 1.97 0.83
N GLY A 206 10.70 2.29 1.00
CA GLY A 206 10.04 2.26 2.30
C GLY A 206 9.30 0.96 2.56
N MET A 207 8.56 0.50 1.55
CA MET A 207 7.69 -0.69 1.61
C MET A 207 7.69 -1.42 0.28
N SER A 208 7.59 -2.75 0.34
CA SER A 208 7.41 -3.61 -0.82
C SER A 208 6.27 -4.59 -0.56
N ILE A 209 5.39 -4.78 -1.53
CA ILE A 209 4.40 -5.86 -1.54
C ILE A 209 4.89 -6.88 -2.55
N VAL A 210 5.17 -8.11 -2.11
CA VAL A 210 5.69 -9.20 -2.94
C VAL A 210 4.81 -10.42 -2.77
N ASN A 211 4.15 -10.86 -3.85
CA ASN A 211 3.22 -11.99 -3.86
C ASN A 211 2.20 -11.95 -2.70
N GLY A 212 1.68 -10.77 -2.37
CA GLY A 212 0.71 -10.56 -1.29
C GLY A 212 1.30 -10.40 0.11
N SER A 213 2.60 -10.55 0.29
CA SER A 213 3.28 -10.29 1.57
C SER A 213 3.88 -8.88 1.59
N VAL A 214 3.83 -8.23 2.75
CA VAL A 214 4.30 -6.85 2.95
C VAL A 214 5.66 -6.86 3.63
N GLY A 215 6.64 -6.26 2.98
CA GLY A 215 7.94 -5.92 3.53
C GLY A 215 8.01 -4.46 3.94
N VAL A 216 8.60 -4.15 5.10
CA VAL A 216 8.89 -2.77 5.52
C VAL A 216 10.34 -2.65 6.01
N GLY A 217 11.03 -1.58 5.60
CA GLY A 217 12.30 -1.19 6.21
C GLY A 217 13.56 -1.89 5.69
N SER A 218 13.54 -2.50 4.51
CA SER A 218 14.77 -2.88 3.80
C SER A 218 15.07 -1.88 2.69
N THR A 219 16.33 -1.45 2.61
CA THR A 219 16.83 -0.47 1.64
C THR A 219 17.13 -1.09 0.27
N THR A 220 17.07 -2.42 0.16
CA THR A 220 17.34 -3.17 -1.07
C THR A 220 16.43 -4.40 -1.15
N ALA A 221 15.29 -4.24 -1.82
CA ALA A 221 14.34 -5.28 -2.21
C ALA A 221 13.94 -6.26 -1.09
N ILE A 222 12.73 -6.11 -0.58
CA ILE A 222 12.23 -7.00 0.47
C ILE A 222 11.69 -8.24 -0.23
N ASP A 223 12.23 -9.41 0.09
CA ASP A 223 11.59 -10.71 -0.14
C ASP A 223 10.97 -11.14 1.20
N PRO A 224 9.71 -10.73 1.49
CA PRO A 224 9.08 -11.00 2.76
C PRO A 224 8.96 -12.51 2.96
N LYS A 225 9.56 -13.04 4.02
CA LYS A 225 9.46 -14.47 4.35
C LYS A 225 8.16 -14.82 5.08
N PHE A 226 7.43 -13.80 5.50
CA PHE A 226 6.16 -13.87 6.23
C PHE A 226 5.19 -12.80 5.67
N PRO A 227 3.87 -12.91 5.91
CA PRO A 227 2.88 -11.96 5.40
C PRO A 227 3.17 -10.49 5.75
N LEU A 228 3.80 -10.23 6.90
CA LEU A 228 4.40 -8.94 7.25
C LEU A 228 5.84 -9.19 7.72
N HIS A 229 6.82 -8.67 6.98
CA HIS A 229 8.25 -8.78 7.27
C HIS A 229 8.86 -7.39 7.48
N ILE A 230 9.19 -7.05 8.72
CA ILE A 230 9.85 -5.79 9.08
C ILE A 230 11.33 -6.09 9.30
N THR A 231 12.24 -5.49 8.52
CA THR A 231 13.67 -5.86 8.50
C THR A 231 14.61 -4.80 9.09
N ASN A 232 14.09 -3.70 9.64
CA ASN A 232 14.93 -2.64 10.22
C ASN A 232 15.27 -2.93 11.68
N THR A 233 16.52 -2.66 12.09
CA THR A 233 17.11 -3.09 13.37
C THR A 233 16.59 -2.32 14.58
N ASN A 234 15.97 -1.15 14.38
CA ASN A 234 15.44 -0.30 15.44
C ASN A 234 13.93 -0.09 15.30
N LEU A 235 13.14 -1.17 15.40
CA LEU A 235 11.70 -1.05 15.59
C LEU A 235 11.43 -0.70 17.07
N SER A 236 11.47 0.58 17.43
CA SER A 236 11.03 1.06 18.74
C SER A 236 9.55 1.47 18.67
N THR A 237 8.68 0.74 19.35
CA THR A 237 7.35 1.25 19.71
C THR A 237 7.55 2.40 20.71
N SER A 238 7.30 3.63 20.27
CA SER A 238 7.44 4.82 21.14
C SER A 238 6.27 4.89 22.12
N SER A 239 6.59 5.28 23.36
CA SER A 239 5.69 5.36 24.52
C SER A 239 4.47 6.28 24.41
N ILE A 240 4.26 6.96 23.27
CA ILE A 240 3.17 7.92 23.08
C ILE A 240 2.22 7.50 21.94
N THR A 241 2.60 6.63 20.99
CA THR A 241 1.81 6.45 19.74
C THR A 241 1.66 5.06 19.13
N GLY A 242 2.16 3.95 19.71
CA GLY A 242 1.70 2.65 19.19
C GLY A 242 2.36 1.38 19.70
N SER A 243 1.52 0.38 19.99
CA SER A 243 1.87 -1.03 20.20
C SER A 243 2.08 -1.74 18.85
N PHE A 244 3.09 -2.61 18.73
CA PHE A 244 3.14 -3.59 17.64
C PHE A 244 2.24 -4.78 18.02
N GLY A 245 1.02 -4.77 17.48
CA GLY A 245 0.04 -5.84 17.68
C GLY A 245 0.19 -6.95 16.64
N ILE A 246 0.41 -8.19 17.06
CA ILE A 246 0.31 -9.36 16.18
C ILE A 246 -0.98 -10.10 16.54
N GLY A 247 -1.96 -10.08 15.63
CA GLY A 247 -3.26 -10.73 15.82
C GLY A 247 -4.44 -9.80 15.52
N SER A 248 -5.65 -10.24 15.86
CA SER A 248 -6.86 -9.45 15.66
C SER A 248 -7.13 -8.57 16.88
N VAL A 249 -7.39 -7.27 16.69
CA VAL A 249 -7.81 -6.36 17.77
C VAL A 249 -9.19 -6.69 18.35
N THR A 250 -9.99 -7.45 17.60
CA THR A 250 -11.27 -8.04 18.05
C THR A 250 -11.14 -9.52 18.39
N GLY A 251 -9.92 -9.98 18.67
CA GLY A 251 -9.62 -11.35 19.03
C GLY A 251 -8.36 -11.42 19.89
N LYS A 252 -7.68 -12.57 19.82
CA LYS A 252 -6.38 -12.76 20.48
C LYS A 252 -5.32 -11.95 19.75
N HIS A 253 -4.58 -11.16 20.51
CA HIS A 253 -3.44 -10.42 20.01
C HIS A 253 -2.34 -10.33 21.07
N LEU A 254 -1.10 -10.20 20.59
CA LEU A 254 0.08 -9.95 21.39
C LEU A 254 0.53 -8.51 21.17
N THR A 255 0.68 -7.74 22.25
CA THR A 255 1.20 -6.37 22.20
C THR A 255 2.53 -6.29 22.93
N PHE A 256 3.51 -5.69 22.25
CA PHE A 256 4.74 -5.22 22.86
C PHE A 256 4.57 -3.73 23.15
N ASP A 257 4.65 -3.35 24.41
CA ASP A 257 4.65 -1.96 24.85
C ASP A 257 5.97 -1.61 25.56
N ASN A 258 6.01 -0.53 26.34
CA ASN A 258 7.25 0.13 26.80
C ASN A 258 8.14 -0.75 27.68
N ASP A 259 7.56 -1.66 28.44
CA ASP A 259 8.24 -2.52 29.40
C ASP A 259 7.56 -3.88 29.56
N GLU A 260 6.42 -4.11 28.89
CA GLU A 260 5.64 -5.31 29.04
C GLU A 260 5.31 -5.99 27.71
N ILE A 261 5.11 -7.29 27.81
CA ILE A 261 4.49 -8.08 26.78
C ILE A 261 3.12 -8.47 27.34
N GLN A 262 2.07 -7.86 26.78
CA GLN A 262 0.70 -8.07 27.25
C GLN A 262 -0.07 -8.93 26.24
N ALA A 263 -0.88 -9.86 26.76
CA ALA A 263 -1.79 -10.66 25.96
C ALA A 263 -3.23 -10.19 26.20
N TRP A 264 -3.96 -9.90 25.12
CA TRP A 264 -5.33 -9.40 25.20
C TRP A 264 -6.29 -10.28 24.40
N ASN A 265 -7.56 -10.34 24.84
CA ASN A 265 -8.68 -10.93 24.12
C ASN A 265 -9.80 -9.89 24.04
N ASN A 266 -9.93 -9.22 22.89
CA ASN A 266 -10.70 -7.97 22.76
C ASN A 266 -10.14 -6.88 23.70
N THR A 267 -11.01 -6.22 24.47
CA THR A 267 -10.65 -5.19 25.46
C THR A 267 -10.35 -5.76 26.84
N LEU A 268 -10.30 -7.08 27.00
CA LEU A 268 -10.05 -7.74 28.28
C LEU A 268 -8.65 -8.36 28.28
N GLY A 269 -7.93 -8.18 29.39
CA GLY A 269 -6.65 -8.86 29.60
C GLY A 269 -6.82 -10.37 29.52
N SER A 270 -5.81 -11.06 28.98
CA SER A 270 -5.84 -12.52 28.79
C SER A 270 -4.53 -13.16 29.24
N ASN A 271 -4.54 -14.48 29.39
CA ASN A 271 -3.34 -15.22 29.73
C ASN A 271 -2.32 -15.15 28.58
N PHE A 272 -1.06 -14.87 28.92
CA PHE A 272 0.04 -14.95 27.98
C PHE A 272 0.58 -16.38 27.94
N TYR A 273 0.21 -17.13 26.91
CA TYR A 273 0.61 -18.53 26.75
C TYR A 273 1.92 -18.65 25.97
N PHE A 274 2.92 -19.30 26.57
CA PHE A 274 4.12 -19.75 25.85
C PHE A 274 3.95 -21.20 25.42
N ASN A 275 4.09 -21.45 24.12
CA ASN A 275 4.18 -22.80 23.54
C ASN A 275 3.03 -23.75 23.95
N GLN A 276 1.81 -23.23 24.07
CA GLN A 276 0.63 -24.00 24.51
C GLN A 276 0.31 -25.20 23.61
N ASP A 277 0.48 -25.04 22.29
CA ASP A 277 0.03 -26.01 21.28
C ASP A 277 1.18 -26.85 20.68
N SER A 278 2.43 -26.53 21.00
CA SER A 278 3.61 -27.22 20.45
C SER A 278 4.35 -28.02 21.53
N LYS A 279 5.05 -29.07 21.11
CA LYS A 279 5.79 -29.98 22.00
C LYS A 279 7.22 -29.50 22.34
N GLY A 280 7.58 -28.29 21.93
CA GLY A 280 8.90 -27.72 22.24
C GLY A 280 9.08 -27.43 23.73
N ASP A 281 10.28 -27.03 24.13
CA ASP A 281 10.53 -26.54 25.49
C ASP A 281 10.35 -25.01 25.56
N VAL A 282 9.87 -24.52 26.69
CA VAL A 282 9.92 -23.08 27.03
C VAL A 282 11.16 -22.86 27.89
N ILE A 283 12.19 -22.24 27.33
CA ILE A 283 13.45 -21.94 28.04
C ILE A 283 13.42 -20.47 28.48
N ILE A 284 13.47 -20.23 29.79
CA ILE A 284 13.58 -18.89 30.37
C ILE A 284 14.95 -18.78 31.05
N GLY A 285 15.82 -17.88 30.56
CA GLY A 285 17.09 -17.56 31.23
C GLY A 285 18.35 -18.32 30.78
N SER A 286 18.45 -18.81 29.55
CA SER A 286 19.68 -19.47 29.08
C SER A 286 20.77 -18.44 28.72
N GLY A 287 21.83 -18.33 29.53
CA GLY A 287 22.98 -17.47 29.21
C GLY A 287 23.88 -16.99 30.36
N GLY A 288 23.71 -17.50 31.58
CA GLY A 288 24.59 -17.19 32.72
C GLY A 288 24.12 -16.08 33.66
N LEU A 289 22.96 -15.45 33.40
CA LEU A 289 22.28 -14.50 34.32
C LEU A 289 20.76 -14.76 34.45
N GLY A 290 20.27 -15.94 34.04
CA GLY A 290 18.84 -16.22 34.03
C GLY A 290 18.27 -16.63 35.38
N GLY A 291 17.74 -15.67 36.13
CA GLY A 291 16.78 -15.95 37.20
C GLY A 291 15.35 -15.87 36.66
N LEU A 292 14.49 -16.82 37.05
CA LEU A 292 13.04 -16.66 36.95
C LEU A 292 12.56 -16.10 38.31
N GLU A 293 12.16 -14.85 38.34
CA GLU A 293 11.47 -14.28 39.49
C GLU A 293 9.97 -14.53 39.36
N VAL A 294 9.41 -15.32 40.27
CA VAL A 294 7.96 -15.55 40.36
C VAL A 294 7.45 -14.84 41.61
N ASN A 295 6.84 -13.68 41.42
CA ASN A 295 6.18 -12.96 42.49
C ASN A 295 4.85 -13.62 42.83
N GLY A 296 4.83 -14.38 43.95
CA GLY A 296 3.67 -15.14 44.40
C GLY A 296 4.03 -16.60 44.71
N TYR A 297 3.44 -17.54 43.98
CA TYR A 297 3.67 -18.97 44.13
C TYR A 297 3.98 -19.61 42.78
N SER A 298 4.69 -20.73 42.81
CA SER A 298 4.87 -21.58 41.64
C SER A 298 3.87 -22.73 41.67
N LYS A 299 3.24 -23.02 40.52
CA LYS A 299 2.31 -24.14 40.36
C LYS A 299 2.77 -25.03 39.21
N LEU A 300 3.21 -26.24 39.51
CA LEU A 300 3.72 -27.19 38.52
C LEU A 300 2.59 -28.05 37.93
N GLY A 301 1.58 -27.40 37.34
CA GLY A 301 0.41 -28.05 36.73
C GLY A 301 -0.92 -27.69 37.41
N SER A 302 -2.05 -27.99 36.75
CA SER A 302 -3.39 -27.55 37.18
C SER A 302 -3.85 -28.17 38.50
N THR A 303 -3.38 -29.37 38.82
CA THR A 303 -3.73 -30.12 40.04
C THR A 303 -2.67 -30.03 41.13
N SER A 304 -1.50 -29.47 40.84
CA SER A 304 -0.42 -29.31 41.82
C SER A 304 -0.75 -28.17 42.79
N PRO A 305 -0.42 -28.28 44.08
CA PRO A 305 -0.61 -27.19 45.02
C PRO A 305 0.24 -25.97 44.63
N SER A 306 -0.22 -24.79 45.05
CA SER A 306 0.52 -23.55 44.96
C SER A 306 1.65 -23.58 45.99
N ILE A 307 2.90 -23.66 45.55
CA ILE A 307 4.05 -23.81 46.45
C ILE A 307 4.79 -22.49 46.64
N LYS A 308 5.12 -22.19 47.90
CA LYS A 308 6.09 -21.16 48.29
C LYS A 308 7.19 -21.75 49.14
N MET A 309 8.34 -21.06 49.13
CA MET A 309 9.48 -21.36 49.99
C MET A 309 9.77 -20.15 50.87
N LYS A 310 10.02 -20.38 52.17
CA LYS A 310 10.44 -19.33 53.11
C LYS A 310 11.75 -19.74 53.77
N LYS A 311 12.73 -18.84 53.72
CA LYS A 311 14.03 -19.00 54.38
C LYS A 311 14.03 -18.21 55.69
N PHE A 312 14.48 -18.85 56.75
CA PHE A 312 14.78 -18.27 58.05
C PHE A 312 16.26 -18.42 58.34
N THR A 313 16.83 -17.41 58.98
CA THR A 313 18.23 -17.41 59.40
C THR A 313 18.32 -16.82 60.79
N GLY A 314 19.25 -17.32 61.60
CA GLY A 314 19.48 -16.82 62.94
C GLY A 314 20.59 -17.59 63.62
N THR A 315 20.61 -17.55 64.94
CA THR A 315 21.60 -18.26 65.77
C THR A 315 20.87 -19.16 66.74
N THR A 316 21.35 -20.39 66.93
CA THR A 316 20.82 -21.30 67.95
C THR A 316 21.06 -20.73 69.34
N ASN A 317 20.15 -21.03 70.27
CA ASN A 317 20.28 -20.59 71.64
C ASN A 317 21.41 -21.35 72.37
N SER A 318 21.81 -20.85 73.55
CA SER A 318 22.71 -21.54 74.48
C SER A 318 22.04 -22.74 75.18
N ALA A 319 20.73 -22.90 75.00
CA ALA A 319 19.92 -24.01 75.50
C ALA A 319 19.91 -25.21 74.53
N ASN A 320 19.23 -26.28 74.93
CA ASN A 320 19.01 -27.46 74.09
C ASN A 320 17.98 -27.25 72.97
N SER A 321 17.30 -26.09 72.93
CA SER A 321 16.24 -25.81 71.96
C SER A 321 16.27 -24.36 71.48
N THR A 322 15.99 -24.15 70.20
CA THR A 322 15.86 -22.84 69.56
C THR A 322 14.52 -22.71 68.86
N GLU A 323 13.76 -21.69 69.22
CA GLU A 323 12.44 -21.40 68.63
C GLU A 323 12.54 -20.37 67.49
N ILE A 324 11.86 -20.67 66.38
CA ILE A 324 11.84 -19.87 65.15
C ILE A 324 10.38 -19.66 64.75
N VAL A 325 9.84 -18.46 65.00
CA VAL A 325 8.45 -18.13 64.65
C VAL A 325 8.29 -18.04 63.13
N HIS A 326 7.43 -18.87 62.55
CA HIS A 326 7.35 -18.98 61.08
C HIS A 326 6.26 -18.10 60.45
N PHE A 327 5.21 -17.73 61.19
CA PHE A 327 4.05 -16.97 60.68
C PHE A 327 3.37 -17.63 59.48
N LEU A 328 3.31 -18.96 59.47
CA LEU A 328 2.67 -19.77 58.43
C LEU A 328 1.51 -20.54 59.04
N THR A 329 0.59 -21.03 58.22
CA THR A 329 -0.44 -21.96 58.70
C THR A 329 0.19 -23.34 58.81
N ALA A 330 0.33 -23.90 60.02
CA ALA A 330 1.13 -25.10 60.24
C ALA A 330 0.69 -26.35 59.45
N ASN A 331 -0.61 -26.49 59.16
CA ASN A 331 -1.12 -27.60 58.34
C ASN A 331 -0.80 -27.47 56.84
N LYS A 332 -0.32 -26.29 56.39
CA LYS A 332 0.14 -26.06 55.03
C LYS A 332 1.66 -26.24 54.89
N ILE A 333 2.39 -26.46 55.99
CA ILE A 333 3.82 -26.77 55.93
C ILE A 333 3.98 -28.18 55.39
N ILE A 334 4.60 -28.30 54.23
CA ILE A 334 4.89 -29.59 53.58
C ILE A 334 6.18 -30.16 54.16
N SER A 335 7.21 -29.32 54.28
CA SER A 335 8.50 -29.71 54.86
C SER A 335 9.24 -28.54 55.46
N ALA A 336 10.04 -28.82 56.48
CA ALA A 336 11.02 -27.92 57.05
C ALA A 336 12.39 -28.63 57.06
N ASN A 337 13.39 -27.99 56.48
CA ASN A 337 14.77 -28.46 56.47
C ASN A 337 15.63 -27.42 57.19
N ALA A 338 16.56 -27.87 58.02
CA ALA A 338 17.44 -26.99 58.75
C ALA A 338 18.88 -27.48 58.70
N VAL A 339 19.79 -26.52 58.64
CA VAL A 339 21.23 -26.74 58.84
C VAL A 339 21.74 -25.78 59.90
N ILE A 340 22.64 -26.27 60.75
CA ILE A 340 23.37 -25.46 61.74
C ILE A 340 24.85 -25.46 61.34
N LEU A 341 25.44 -24.27 61.25
CA LEU A 341 26.86 -24.05 60.96
C LEU A 341 27.64 -23.92 62.26
N SER A 342 28.51 -24.89 62.57
CA SER A 342 29.41 -24.86 63.72
C SER A 342 30.86 -25.08 63.25
N GLY A 343 31.72 -24.09 63.51
CA GLY A 343 33.01 -23.99 62.84
C GLY A 343 32.83 -23.88 61.32
N ASP A 344 33.50 -24.75 60.56
CA ASP A 344 33.44 -24.80 59.10
C ASP A 344 32.44 -25.86 58.56
N PHE A 345 31.66 -26.49 59.43
CA PHE A 345 30.81 -27.63 59.08
C PHE A 345 29.32 -27.31 59.21
N TYR A 346 28.54 -27.76 58.22
CA TYR A 346 27.07 -27.73 58.24
C TYR A 346 26.53 -29.08 58.73
N TYR A 347 25.69 -29.02 59.77
CA TYR A 347 25.03 -30.18 60.35
C TYR A 347 23.55 -30.14 59.99
N SER A 348 23.01 -31.21 59.43
CA SER A 348 21.60 -31.37 59.09
C SER A 348 20.86 -32.23 60.10
N ALA A 349 19.58 -31.95 60.35
CA ALA A 349 18.79 -32.78 61.26
C ALA A 349 18.66 -34.23 60.78
N GLY A 350 18.65 -35.18 61.71
CA GLY A 350 18.47 -36.62 61.42
C GLY A 350 19.67 -37.34 60.81
N ALA A 351 20.82 -36.68 60.62
CA ALA A 351 22.05 -37.34 60.18
C ALA A 351 22.84 -37.90 61.38
N ASN A 352 23.55 -39.02 61.14
CA ASN A 352 24.38 -39.69 62.16
C ASN A 352 25.75 -39.01 62.26
N TYR A 353 25.89 -38.10 63.22
CA TYR A 353 27.15 -37.43 63.54
C TYR A 353 27.78 -37.98 64.82
N SER A 354 29.04 -37.57 65.07
CA SER A 354 29.68 -37.75 66.38
C SER A 354 28.80 -37.18 67.50
N ALA A 355 28.86 -37.82 68.67
CA ALA A 355 28.05 -37.43 69.82
C ALA A 355 28.21 -35.93 70.14
N GLY A 356 27.08 -35.21 70.24
CA GLY A 356 27.03 -33.77 70.48
C GLY A 356 26.74 -32.92 69.24
N TYR A 357 26.70 -33.50 68.04
CA TYR A 357 26.37 -32.79 66.79
C TYR A 357 25.00 -33.14 66.22
N GLN A 358 24.10 -33.65 67.07
CA GLN A 358 22.71 -33.92 66.71
C GLN A 358 21.79 -32.74 67.02
N PHE A 359 20.69 -32.68 66.29
CA PHE A 359 19.50 -31.89 66.59
C PHE A 359 18.33 -32.44 65.77
N ASP A 360 17.12 -32.14 66.23
CA ASP A 360 15.86 -32.52 65.64
C ASP A 360 15.10 -31.29 65.14
N ILE A 361 14.32 -31.45 64.08
CA ILE A 361 13.41 -30.40 63.61
C ILE A 361 12.00 -30.83 63.97
N VAL A 362 11.34 -30.02 64.79
CA VAL A 362 9.93 -30.17 65.13
C VAL A 362 9.26 -28.85 64.79
N TRP A 363 8.01 -28.87 64.35
CA TRP A 363 7.23 -27.64 64.21
C TRP A 363 5.86 -27.81 64.84
N ASN A 364 5.32 -26.71 65.32
CA ASN A 364 4.00 -26.64 65.91
C ASN A 364 3.16 -25.59 65.16
N ILE A 365 2.09 -25.11 65.79
CA ILE A 365 1.15 -24.17 65.17
C ILE A 365 1.77 -22.80 64.82
N SER A 366 2.84 -22.38 65.49
CA SER A 366 3.42 -21.03 65.37
C SER A 366 4.91 -21.00 65.07
N SER A 367 5.63 -22.07 65.40
CA SER A 367 7.08 -22.07 65.48
C SER A 367 7.70 -23.36 64.98
N ILE A 368 8.88 -23.22 64.38
CA ILE A 368 9.82 -24.32 64.13
C ILE A 368 10.79 -24.35 65.31
N LEU A 369 10.99 -25.52 65.87
CA LEU A 369 11.91 -25.81 66.95
C LEU A 369 13.08 -26.59 66.38
N LEU A 370 14.28 -26.05 66.55
CA LEU A 370 15.51 -26.83 66.50
C LEU A 370 15.70 -27.39 67.90
N ASP A 371 15.31 -28.64 68.12
CA ASP A 371 15.29 -29.28 69.43
C ASP A 371 16.45 -30.26 69.58
N ASN A 372 16.73 -30.69 70.81
CA ASN A 372 17.83 -31.61 71.12
C ASN A 372 19.20 -31.14 70.56
N VAL A 373 19.41 -29.82 70.54
CA VAL A 373 20.63 -29.20 69.99
C VAL A 373 21.82 -29.55 70.88
N GLY A 374 22.69 -30.39 70.34
CA GLY A 374 23.92 -30.81 71.00
C GLY A 374 24.83 -29.60 71.28
N VAL A 375 25.60 -29.68 72.37
CA VAL A 375 26.37 -28.54 72.92
C VAL A 375 27.26 -27.84 71.88
N PRO A 376 28.03 -28.56 71.04
CA PRO A 376 28.79 -27.97 69.92
C PRO A 376 27.98 -27.15 68.89
N LEU A 377 26.67 -27.38 68.78
CA LEU A 377 25.78 -26.70 67.82
C LEU A 377 25.03 -25.51 68.44
N ARG A 378 25.28 -25.17 69.70
CA ARG A 378 24.65 -24.05 70.39
C ARG A 378 25.38 -22.74 70.07
N ASN A 379 24.66 -21.62 70.12
CA ASN A 379 25.18 -20.29 69.72
C ASN A 379 25.77 -20.28 68.29
N SER A 380 25.27 -21.16 67.42
CA SER A 380 25.76 -21.40 66.07
C SER A 380 24.73 -20.91 65.05
N SER A 381 25.17 -20.37 63.92
CA SER A 381 24.26 -19.86 62.89
C SER A 381 23.43 -20.99 62.30
N TYR A 382 22.13 -20.76 62.06
CA TYR A 382 21.27 -21.71 61.38
C TYR A 382 20.67 -21.11 60.11
N VAL A 383 20.31 -22.00 59.18
CA VAL A 383 19.42 -21.72 58.05
C VAL A 383 18.30 -22.74 58.07
N VAL A 384 17.05 -22.27 58.14
CA VAL A 384 15.86 -23.12 57.99
C VAL A 384 15.15 -22.74 56.70
N THR A 385 14.82 -23.73 55.90
CA THR A 385 14.02 -23.57 54.68
C THR A 385 12.72 -24.34 54.83
N VAL A 386 11.62 -23.66 54.62
CA VAL A 386 10.27 -24.21 54.74
C VAL A 386 9.59 -24.17 53.39
N ILE A 387 9.07 -25.31 52.96
CA ILE A 387 8.21 -25.44 51.78
C ILE A 387 6.77 -25.57 52.28
N TYR A 388 5.87 -24.71 51.79
CA TYR A 388 4.49 -24.67 52.24
C TYR A 388 3.53 -24.38 51.09
N GLU A 389 2.28 -24.80 51.27
CA GLU A 389 1.17 -24.46 50.38
C GLU A 389 0.66 -23.05 50.66
N GLU A 390 0.36 -22.30 49.60
CA GLU A 390 -0.35 -21.01 49.69
C GLU A 390 -1.87 -21.19 49.58
#